data_AF-A0A2N7QNS9-F1
#
_entry.id   AF-A0A2N7QNS9-F1
#
_cell.length_a   1.000
_cell.length_b   1.000
_cell.length_c   1.000
_cell.angle_alpha   90.00
_cell.angle_beta   90.00
_cell.angle_gamma   90.00
#
_symmetry.space_group_name_H-M   'P 1'
#
loop_
_entity.id
_entity.type
_entity.pdbx_description
1 polymer ?
#
loop_
_entity_poly.entity_id
_entity_poly.type
_entity_poly.pdbx_seq_one_letter_code
_entity_poly.pdbx_strand_id
1 'polypeptide(L)'
;MSETAKLNLRLPPDLKEEASAVAEMMGLSLNAFVVQAVRNWTGFQAEKLVKYHRTMKGSPDPAPAPPAAASRVAQVSKVGANQPCPCGSGQKYKRCHGKP
;
A
#
# COMPACT_ATOMS: atom_id res chain seq x y z
N MET A 1 11.85 8.45 17.03
CA MET A 1 11.99 8.61 15.56
C MET A 1 10.89 7.80 14.93
N SER A 2 9.98 8.43 14.18
CA SER A 2 8.84 7.73 13.58
C SER A 2 9.32 6.72 12.54
N GLU A 3 8.78 5.50 12.59
CA GLU A 3 9.10 4.43 11.64
C GLU A 3 8.61 4.83 10.23
N THR A 4 9.50 4.79 9.23
CA THR A 4 9.16 5.15 7.84
C THR A 4 9.21 3.93 6.94
N ALA A 5 8.14 3.66 6.19
CA ALA A 5 8.10 2.60 5.18
C ALA A 5 8.45 3.15 3.78
N LYS A 6 9.28 2.41 3.03
CA LYS A 6 9.62 2.76 1.63
C LYS A 6 8.60 2.19 0.65
N LEU A 7 8.03 3.05 -0.18
CA LEU A 7 7.14 2.68 -1.28
C LEU A 7 7.81 2.98 -2.63
N ASN A 8 7.80 2.01 -3.56
CA ASN A 8 8.34 2.21 -4.91
C ASN A 8 7.19 2.43 -5.90
N LEU A 9 6.87 3.69 -6.18
CA LEU A 9 5.82 4.09 -7.12
C LEU A 9 6.39 4.28 -8.54
N ARG A 10 5.62 3.86 -9.55
CA ARG A 10 5.86 4.20 -10.96
C ARG A 10 4.80 5.19 -11.39
N LEU A 11 5.22 6.43 -11.66
CA LEU A 11 4.35 7.50 -12.10
C LEU A 11 4.33 7.54 -13.64
N PRO A 12 3.17 7.80 -14.27
CA PRO A 12 3.11 8.22 -15.67
C PRO A 12 4.03 9.44 -15.90
N PRO A 13 4.68 9.56 -17.07
CA PRO A 13 5.61 10.66 -17.34
C PRO A 13 4.92 12.02 -17.24
N ASP A 14 3.75 12.17 -17.84
CA ASP A 14 2.97 13.40 -17.86
C ASP A 14 2.63 13.86 -16.43
N LEU A 15 2.13 12.95 -15.61
CA LEU A 15 1.79 13.22 -14.21
C LEU A 15 3.02 13.61 -13.38
N LYS A 16 4.18 13.02 -13.67
CA LYS A 16 5.43 13.34 -12.98
C LYS A 16 5.88 14.76 -13.33
N GLU A 17 5.78 15.16 -14.59
CA GLU A 17 6.16 16.50 -15.04
C GLU A 17 5.25 17.57 -14.42
N GLU A 18 3.93 17.37 -14.49
CA GLU A 18 2.95 18.25 -13.85
C GLU A 18 3.20 18.38 -12.35
N ALA A 19 3.37 17.26 -11.64
CA ALA A 19 3.64 17.27 -10.21
C ALA A 19 4.96 17.95 -9.85
N SER A 20 5.99 17.83 -10.70
CA SER A 20 7.28 18.47 -10.48
C SER A 20 7.19 19.98 -10.65
N ALA A 21 6.56 20.46 -11.72
CA ALA A 21 6.35 21.89 -11.95
C ALA A 21 5.55 22.55 -10.83
N VAL A 22 4.49 21.87 -10.37
CA VAL A 22 3.65 22.33 -9.26
C VAL A 22 4.40 22.31 -7.93
N ALA A 23 5.23 21.31 -7.67
CA ALA A 23 6.09 21.25 -6.49
C ALA A 23 7.11 22.39 -6.48
N GLU A 24 7.76 22.67 -7.61
CA GLU A 24 8.72 23.77 -7.77
C GLU A 24 8.07 25.13 -7.53
N MET A 25 6.87 25.35 -8.08
CA MET A 25 6.10 26.58 -7.85
C MET A 25 5.77 26.79 -6.37
N MET A 26 5.56 25.71 -5.61
CA MET A 26 5.34 25.75 -4.17
C MET A 26 6.62 25.76 -3.33
N GLY A 27 7.80 25.72 -3.94
CA GLY A 27 9.08 25.65 -3.23
C GLY A 27 9.27 24.33 -2.46
N LEU A 28 8.65 23.24 -2.92
CA LEU A 28 8.71 21.91 -2.31
C LEU A 28 9.52 20.94 -3.17
N SER A 29 10.14 19.95 -2.53
CA SER A 29 10.65 18.79 -3.28
C SER A 29 9.48 17.93 -3.78
N LEU A 30 9.67 17.24 -4.91
CA LEU A 30 8.65 16.32 -5.45
C LEU A 30 8.20 15.29 -4.41
N ASN A 31 9.12 14.76 -3.58
CA ASN A 31 8.78 13.83 -2.52
C ASN A 31 7.89 14.47 -1.45
N ALA A 32 8.21 15.69 -1.00
CA ALA A 32 7.40 16.41 -0.02
C ALA A 32 6.00 16.72 -0.57
N PHE A 33 5.92 17.15 -1.83
CA PHE A 33 4.67 17.39 -2.54
C PHE A 33 3.80 16.12 -2.62
N VAL A 34 4.39 14.99 -3.03
CA VAL A 34 3.68 13.70 -3.11
C VAL A 34 3.17 13.25 -1.74
N VAL A 35 3.98 13.38 -0.68
CA VAL A 35 3.55 13.06 0.69
C VAL A 35 2.37 13.96 1.11
N GLN A 36 2.43 15.26 0.80
CA GLN A 36 1.36 16.19 1.15
C GLN A 36 0.08 15.91 0.35
N ALA A 37 0.19 15.60 -0.94
CA ALA A 37 -0.93 15.21 -1.79
C ALA A 37 -1.63 13.95 -1.25
N VAL A 38 -0.86 12.93 -0.85
CA VAL A 38 -1.41 11.70 -0.24
C VAL A 38 -2.11 12.02 1.09
N ARG A 39 -1.51 12.83 1.96
CA ARG A 39 -2.15 13.22 3.24
C ARG A 39 -3.46 13.96 3.02
N ASN A 40 -3.47 14.95 2.13
CA ASN A 40 -4.66 15.75 1.83
C ASN A 40 -5.76 14.88 1.21
N TRP A 41 -5.42 14.04 0.25
CA TRP A 41 -6.38 13.16 -0.43
C TRP A 41 -6.95 12.10 0.50
N THR A 42 -6.10 11.45 1.31
CA THR A 42 -6.56 10.44 2.28
C THR A 42 -7.45 11.04 3.36
N GLY A 43 -7.14 12.24 3.86
CA GLY A 43 -8.01 12.97 4.78
C GLY A 43 -9.39 13.29 4.18
N PHE A 44 -9.39 13.85 2.95
CA PHE A 44 -10.62 14.14 2.22
C PHE A 44 -11.47 12.88 1.95
N GLN A 45 -10.84 11.80 1.51
CA GLN A 45 -11.54 10.55 1.25
C GLN A 45 -12.03 9.86 2.52
N ALA A 46 -11.31 9.95 3.64
CA ALA A 46 -11.75 9.43 4.92
C ALA A 46 -13.04 10.10 5.38
N GLU A 47 -13.12 11.43 5.30
CA GLU A 47 -14.34 12.17 5.63
C GLU A 47 -15.51 11.78 4.72
N LYS A 48 -15.25 11.68 3.42
CA LYS A 48 -16.25 11.28 2.43
C LYS A 48 -16.73 9.84 2.69
N LEU A 49 -15.82 8.89 2.89
CA LEU A 49 -16.16 7.48 3.17
C LEU A 49 -16.92 7.33 4.49
N VAL A 50 -16.56 8.05 5.55
CA VAL A 50 -17.32 8.05 6.82
C VAL A 50 -18.75 8.55 6.59
N LYS A 51 -18.91 9.63 5.82
CA LYS A 51 -20.25 10.14 5.44
C LYS A 51 -21.04 9.11 4.63
N TYR A 52 -20.45 8.51 3.58
CA TYR A 52 -21.11 7.47 2.79
C TYR A 52 -21.43 6.21 3.59
N HIS A 53 -20.55 5.79 4.50
CA HIS A 53 -20.80 4.61 5.35
C HIS A 53 -21.91 4.88 6.37
N ARG A 54 -21.94 6.08 6.96
CA ARG A 54 -23.00 6.54 7.88
C ARG A 54 -24.36 6.64 7.19
N THR A 55 -24.42 7.08 5.93
CA THR A 55 -25.69 7.25 5.20
C THR A 55 -26.20 5.97 4.55
N MET A 56 -25.31 5.05 4.12
CA MET A 56 -25.71 3.81 3.43
C MET A 56 -25.85 2.60 4.37
N LYS A 57 -25.15 2.56 5.51
CA LYS A 57 -25.22 1.45 6.47
C LYS A 57 -25.74 1.98 7.80
N GLY A 58 -27.06 2.05 7.93
CA GLY A 58 -27.68 2.16 9.25
C GLY A 58 -27.30 0.94 10.09
N SER A 59 -26.32 1.08 11.00
CA SER A 59 -26.14 0.23 12.18
C SER A 59 -25.25 0.96 13.20
N PRO A 60 -25.54 0.79 14.50
CA PRO A 60 -25.02 1.65 15.56
C PRO A 60 -23.57 1.35 15.91
N ASP A 61 -22.97 2.24 16.71
CA ASP A 61 -21.59 2.23 17.21
C ASP A 61 -21.02 0.82 17.50
N PRO A 62 -19.70 0.61 17.32
CA PRO A 62 -19.09 -0.69 17.57
C PRO A 62 -19.14 -0.98 19.07
N ALA A 63 -20.09 -1.81 19.51
CA ALA A 63 -19.98 -2.54 20.76
C ALA A 63 -18.75 -3.49 20.65
N PRO A 64 -17.95 -3.65 21.73
CA PRO A 64 -16.76 -4.47 21.68
C PRO A 64 -17.13 -5.95 21.48
N ALA A 65 -16.73 -6.51 20.34
CA ALA A 65 -16.93 -7.93 20.03
C ALA A 65 -15.90 -8.83 20.76
N PRO A 66 -16.29 -10.02 21.24
CA PRO A 66 -15.40 -10.94 21.97
C PRO A 66 -14.40 -11.64 21.02
N PRO A 67 -13.28 -12.18 21.55
CA PRO A 67 -12.27 -12.81 20.71
C PRO A 67 -12.71 -14.23 20.32
N ALA A 68 -12.89 -14.50 19.02
CA ALA A 68 -13.16 -15.85 18.54
C ALA A 68 -12.44 -16.18 17.23
N ALA A 69 -11.53 -17.15 17.36
CA ALA A 69 -11.16 -18.21 16.43
C ALA A 69 -10.60 -17.86 15.04
N ALA A 70 -9.28 -18.02 14.93
CA ALA A 70 -8.52 -18.06 13.70
C ALA A 70 -8.97 -19.21 12.77
N SER A 71 -9.52 -18.85 11.60
CA SER A 71 -9.68 -19.77 10.47
C SER A 71 -8.31 -20.01 9.81
N ARG A 72 -7.74 -21.19 10.03
CA ARG A 72 -6.50 -21.63 9.35
C ARG A 72 -6.85 -22.05 7.93
N VAL A 73 -6.80 -21.12 6.99
CA VAL A 73 -6.69 -21.47 5.57
C VAL A 73 -5.28 -22.02 5.36
N ALA A 74 -5.18 -23.31 5.05
CA ALA A 74 -3.91 -23.94 4.69
C ALA A 74 -3.35 -23.26 3.43
N GLN A 75 -2.37 -22.37 3.64
CA GLN A 75 -1.60 -21.77 2.57
C GLN A 75 -0.70 -22.84 1.96
N VAL A 76 -1.06 -23.33 0.77
CA VAL A 76 -0.04 -23.91 -0.12
C VAL A 76 0.93 -22.79 -0.43
N SER A 77 2.13 -22.87 0.14
CA SER A 77 3.17 -21.85 0.10
C SER A 77 3.65 -21.64 -1.35
N LYS A 78 3.02 -20.72 -2.08
CA LYS A 78 3.48 -20.31 -3.41
C LYS A 78 4.82 -19.60 -3.22
N VAL A 79 5.92 -20.30 -3.53
CA VAL A 79 7.28 -19.77 -3.35
C VAL A 79 7.42 -18.52 -4.21
N GLY A 80 7.58 -17.37 -3.55
CA GLY A 80 7.75 -16.10 -4.25
C GLY A 80 9.02 -16.11 -5.11
N ALA A 81 8.99 -15.44 -6.26
CA ALA A 81 10.08 -15.44 -7.25
C ALA A 81 11.47 -15.06 -6.67
N ASN A 82 11.54 -14.28 -5.60
CA ASN A 82 12.79 -13.87 -4.95
C ASN A 82 13.18 -14.71 -3.73
N GLN A 83 12.35 -15.65 -3.29
CA GLN A 83 12.62 -16.55 -2.15
C GLN A 83 13.67 -17.61 -2.53
N PRO A 84 14.36 -18.22 -1.56
CA PRO A 84 15.26 -19.34 -1.83
C PRO A 84 14.51 -20.47 -2.54
N CYS A 85 15.16 -21.08 -3.51
CA CYS A 85 14.57 -22.14 -4.31
C CYS A 85 14.44 -23.41 -3.47
N PRO A 86 13.26 -24.08 -3.47
CA PRO A 86 13.02 -25.24 -2.61
C PRO A 86 13.83 -26.49 -3.00
N CYS A 87 14.57 -26.45 -4.11
CA CYS A 87 15.49 -27.52 -4.52
C CYS A 87 16.82 -27.56 -3.75
N GLY A 88 17.02 -26.66 -2.77
CA GLY A 88 18.22 -26.65 -1.93
C GLY A 88 19.46 -26.03 -2.59
N SER A 89 19.33 -25.41 -3.77
CA SER A 89 20.47 -24.81 -4.50
C SER A 89 21.03 -23.52 -3.89
N GLY A 90 20.37 -22.97 -2.85
CA GLY A 90 20.72 -21.67 -2.26
C GLY A 90 20.42 -20.46 -3.14
N GLN A 91 19.97 -20.65 -4.38
CA GLN A 91 19.66 -19.57 -5.33
C GLN A 91 18.21 -19.09 -5.19
N LYS A 92 17.93 -17.84 -5.60
CA LYS A 92 16.54 -17.32 -5.66
C LYS A 92 15.72 -18.11 -6.69
N TYR A 93 14.44 -18.38 -6.38
CA TYR A 93 13.54 -19.18 -7.22
C TYR A 93 13.57 -18.77 -8.70
N LYS A 94 13.42 -17.46 -8.99
CA LYS A 94 13.48 -16.90 -10.36
C LYS A 94 14.78 -17.13 -11.13
N ARG A 95 15.88 -17.49 -10.46
CA ARG A 95 17.19 -17.77 -11.07
C ARG A 95 17.50 -19.26 -11.17
N CYS A 96 16.65 -20.09 -10.56
CA CYS A 96 16.76 -21.53 -10.56
C CYS A 96 15.57 -22.12 -11.31
N HIS A 97 14.53 -22.58 -10.62
CA HIS A 97 13.34 -23.23 -11.22
C HIS A 97 12.24 -22.26 -11.68
N GLY A 98 12.43 -20.95 -11.47
CA GLY A 98 11.54 -19.88 -11.94
C GLY A 98 12.13 -19.06 -13.10
N LYS A 99 13.13 -19.61 -13.80
CA LYS A 99 13.52 -19.14 -15.15
C LYS A 99 12.45 -19.59 -16.15
N PRO A 100 12.27 -18.90 -17.30
CA PRO A 100 11.45 -19.45 -18.38
C PRO A 100 11.95 -20.81 -18.83
#